data_AF-A0A9D8DCK7-F1
#
_entry.id   AF-A0A9D8DCK7-F1
#
_cell.length_a   1.000
_cell.length_b   1.000
_cell.length_c   1.000
_cell.angle_alpha   90.00
_cell.angle_beta   90.00
_cell.angle_gamma   90.00
#
_symmetry.space_group_name_H-M   'P 1'
#
loop_
_entity.id
_entity.type
_entity.pdbx_description
1 polymer ?
#
loop_
_entity_poly.entity_id
_entity_poly.type
_entity_poly.pdbx_seq_one_letter_code
_entity_poly.pdbx_strand_id
1 'polypeptide(L)'
;MPRGGKRVRAGAALALACAVVAAAGCSSNEDRELPAACLAGADAYLQALTAAPEQVRLQGETPVSECLLPEQEGGQLATVGKEIVTAATVLNREAQGDPEGAAALQLGYLVGAIERGAEGIHADLVRRVNSAARYSPGGLLPPKFERTFGRGYAAGLESG
;
A
#
# COMPACT_ATOMS: atom_id res chain seq x y z
N MET A 1 -6.43 40.23 60.56
CA MET A 1 -6.22 39.12 61.53
C MET A 1 -7.58 38.83 62.17
N PRO A 2 -8.05 37.57 62.21
CA PRO A 2 -7.61 36.65 63.27
C PRO A 2 -7.22 35.25 62.77
N ARG A 3 -6.28 34.67 63.51
CA ARG A 3 -5.92 33.25 63.50
C ARG A 3 -6.93 32.49 64.37
N GLY A 4 -7.30 31.28 63.96
CA GLY A 4 -8.08 30.38 64.80
C GLY A 4 -7.95 28.94 64.32
N GLY A 5 -7.03 28.18 64.92
CA GLY A 5 -6.96 26.74 64.77
C GLY A 5 -7.61 26.03 65.96
N LYS A 6 -8.21 24.86 65.74
CA LYS A 6 -7.84 23.58 66.36
C LYS A 6 -8.90 22.47 66.19
N ARG A 7 -8.35 21.26 65.98
CA ARG A 7 -8.80 19.91 66.41
C ARG A 7 -9.84 19.16 65.55
N VAL A 8 -9.28 18.28 64.72
CA VAL A 8 -9.50 16.81 64.66
C VAL A 8 -10.75 16.29 65.37
N ARG A 9 -11.65 15.69 64.59
CA ARG A 9 -12.42 14.52 65.00
C ARG A 9 -12.36 13.47 63.89
N ALA A 10 -11.78 12.34 64.24
CA ALA A 10 -11.83 11.10 63.48
C ALA A 10 -13.27 10.59 63.42
N GLY A 11 -13.71 10.16 62.24
CA GLY A 11 -14.98 9.51 62.02
C GLY A 11 -14.90 8.77 60.69
N ALA A 12 -14.62 7.47 60.79
CA ALA A 12 -14.55 6.54 59.68
C ALA A 12 -15.91 6.42 58.99
N ALA A 13 -15.94 6.51 57.66
CA ALA A 13 -16.97 5.88 56.85
C ALA A 13 -16.43 5.64 55.43
N LEU A 14 -16.48 4.38 55.07
CA LEU A 14 -16.06 3.71 53.83
C LEU A 14 -17.05 4.06 52.70
N ALA A 15 -16.58 4.56 51.55
CA ALA A 15 -17.28 4.55 50.25
C ALA A 15 -16.23 4.81 49.15
N LEU A 16 -15.65 3.79 48.52
CA LEU A 16 -16.15 2.97 47.40
C LEU A 16 -16.44 3.79 46.12
N ALA A 17 -15.70 3.44 45.05
CA ALA A 17 -16.02 3.63 43.63
C ALA A 17 -15.93 5.07 43.07
N CYS A 18 -15.34 5.39 41.91
CA CYS A 18 -14.87 4.62 40.76
C CYS A 18 -13.65 5.35 40.16
N ALA A 19 -12.58 4.60 39.89
CA ALA A 19 -11.56 5.01 38.96
C ALA A 19 -12.16 4.93 37.54
N VAL A 20 -12.43 6.08 36.91
CA VAL A 20 -12.70 6.12 35.47
C VAL A 20 -11.34 6.09 34.77
N VAL A 21 -10.77 4.90 34.67
CA VAL A 21 -9.79 4.59 33.64
C VAL A 21 -10.58 4.61 32.34
N ALA A 22 -10.47 5.70 31.57
CA ALA A 22 -10.90 5.71 30.18
C ALA A 22 -9.96 4.78 29.40
N ALA A 23 -10.24 3.48 29.50
CA ALA A 23 -9.63 2.46 28.69
C ALA A 23 -10.11 2.63 27.24
N ALA A 24 -9.13 2.80 26.35
CA ALA A 24 -9.09 2.29 24.99
C ALA A 24 -10.44 2.14 24.26
N GLY A 25 -10.76 3.14 23.45
CA GLY A 25 -11.71 3.04 22.35
C GLY A 25 -11.02 3.21 20.99
N CYS A 26 -9.84 2.60 20.78
CA CYS A 26 -9.33 2.40 19.42
C CYS A 26 -10.12 1.25 18.78
N SER A 27 -11.32 1.56 18.29
CA SER A 27 -12.03 0.68 17.36
C SER A 27 -11.53 0.98 15.94
N SER A 28 -10.28 0.63 15.66
CA SER A 28 -9.75 0.68 14.29
C SER A 28 -10.11 -0.60 13.54
N ASN A 29 -11.41 -0.85 13.41
CA ASN A 29 -11.97 -1.70 12.36
C ASN A 29 -13.00 -0.82 11.65
N GLU A 30 -12.49 0.17 10.93
CA GLU A 30 -13.24 0.73 9.82
C GLU A 30 -13.14 -0.33 8.73
N ASP A 31 -14.29 -0.88 8.32
CA ASP A 31 -14.38 -1.69 7.12
C ASP A 31 -13.83 -0.84 5.97
N ARG A 32 -12.54 -1.00 5.64
CA ARG A 32 -11.91 -0.24 4.56
C ARG A 32 -12.53 -0.72 3.26
N GLU A 33 -13.31 0.14 2.64
CA GLU A 33 -13.87 -0.12 1.32
C GLU A 33 -12.80 0.09 0.26
N LEU A 34 -12.77 -0.77 -0.77
CA LEU A 34 -11.83 -0.63 -1.86
C LEU A 34 -12.10 0.67 -2.63
N PRO A 35 -11.13 1.58 -2.76
CA PRO A 35 -11.35 2.82 -3.50
C PRO A 35 -11.75 2.54 -4.96
N ALA A 36 -12.72 3.29 -5.48
CA ALA A 36 -13.20 3.13 -6.85
C ALA A 36 -12.08 3.28 -7.90
N ALA A 37 -11.04 4.07 -7.59
CA ALA A 37 -9.86 4.23 -8.43
C ALA A 37 -9.11 2.91 -8.69
N CYS A 38 -9.15 1.96 -7.76
CA CYS A 38 -8.49 0.66 -7.89
C CYS A 38 -9.18 -0.25 -8.91
N LEU A 39 -10.47 -0.05 -9.15
CA LEU A 39 -11.26 -0.79 -10.13
C LEU A 39 -11.16 -0.18 -11.54
N ALA A 40 -10.36 0.86 -11.72
CA ALA A 40 -10.07 1.40 -13.05
C ALA A 40 -9.29 0.38 -13.89
N GLY A 41 -9.44 0.47 -15.21
CA GLY A 41 -8.72 -0.40 -16.15
C GLY A 41 -7.21 -0.14 -16.16
N ALA A 42 -6.46 -1.06 -16.76
CA ALA A 42 -5.00 -0.99 -16.87
C ALA A 42 -4.46 0.36 -17.40
N ASP A 43 -5.17 1.01 -18.32
CA ASP A 43 -4.78 2.33 -18.85
C ASP A 43 -4.68 3.41 -17.75
N ALA A 44 -5.52 3.35 -16.73
CA ALA A 44 -5.46 4.27 -15.60
C ALA A 44 -4.22 4.02 -14.73
N TYR A 45 -3.85 2.75 -14.54
CA TYR A 45 -2.60 2.38 -13.87
C TYR A 45 -1.39 2.87 -14.67
N LEU A 46 -1.36 2.62 -15.97
CA LEU A 46 -0.29 3.09 -16.86
C LEU A 46 -0.14 4.61 -16.83
N GLN A 47 -1.27 5.33 -16.91
CA GLN A 47 -1.28 6.79 -16.82
C GLN A 47 -0.73 7.28 -15.48
N ALA A 48 -1.19 6.72 -14.35
CA ALA A 48 -0.72 7.11 -13.03
C ALA A 48 0.78 6.82 -12.86
N LEU A 49 1.26 5.67 -13.35
CA LEU A 49 2.65 5.26 -13.25
C LEU A 49 3.60 6.23 -13.96
N THR A 50 3.14 7.07 -14.89
CA THR A 50 3.97 8.14 -15.48
C THR A 50 4.57 9.10 -14.46
N ALA A 51 4.01 9.20 -13.26
CA ALA A 51 4.57 9.98 -12.16
C ALA A 51 5.80 9.35 -11.49
N ALA A 52 6.09 8.06 -11.72
CA ALA A 52 7.25 7.40 -11.11
C ALA A 52 8.57 8.11 -11.48
N PRO A 53 9.52 8.24 -10.55
CA PRO A 53 9.58 7.56 -9.24
C PRO A 53 8.84 8.30 -8.11
N GLU A 54 8.19 9.42 -8.42
CA GLU A 54 7.44 10.18 -7.43
C GLU A 54 6.15 9.45 -7.09
N GLN A 55 5.43 9.93 -6.08
CA GLN A 55 4.26 9.25 -5.57
C GLN A 55 3.19 9.06 -6.65
N VAL A 56 3.00 7.81 -7.05
CA VAL A 56 1.98 7.38 -8.00
C VAL A 56 0.64 7.28 -7.28
N ARG A 57 -0.35 8.00 -7.80
CA ARG A 57 -1.73 7.97 -7.30
C ARG A 57 -2.72 7.74 -8.44
N LEU A 58 -3.52 6.68 -8.32
CA LEU A 58 -4.65 6.43 -9.22
C LEU A 58 -5.68 7.55 -9.05
N GLN A 59 -6.10 8.11 -10.18
CA GLN A 59 -6.99 9.28 -10.24
C GLN A 59 -6.49 10.46 -9.38
N GLY A 60 -5.18 10.56 -9.13
CA GLY A 60 -4.56 11.62 -8.33
C GLY A 60 -4.68 11.44 -6.82
N GLU A 61 -5.41 10.45 -6.32
CA GLU A 61 -5.71 10.31 -4.90
C GLU A 61 -5.20 9.00 -4.28
N THR A 62 -5.43 7.86 -4.92
CA THR A 62 -5.21 6.54 -4.28
C THR A 62 -3.82 5.96 -4.60
N PRO A 63 -2.93 5.75 -3.61
CA PRO A 63 -1.71 4.97 -3.80
C PRO A 63 -2.03 3.56 -4.30
N VAL A 64 -1.13 2.98 -5.10
CA VAL A 64 -1.35 1.65 -5.68
C VAL A 64 -1.37 0.56 -4.60
N SER A 65 -0.57 0.72 -3.53
CA SER A 65 -0.56 -0.22 -2.39
C SER A 65 -1.88 -0.29 -1.64
N GLU A 66 -2.67 0.80 -1.64
CA GLU A 66 -3.99 0.85 -0.98
C GLU A 66 -5.07 0.07 -1.76
N CYS A 67 -4.77 -0.38 -2.97
CA CYS A 67 -5.66 -1.24 -3.76
C CYS A 67 -5.63 -2.73 -3.36
N LEU A 68 -4.79 -3.09 -2.37
CA LEU A 68 -4.66 -4.44 -1.84
C LEU A 68 -5.08 -4.46 -0.37
N LEU A 69 -6.37 -4.71 -0.12
CA LEU A 69 -6.90 -4.73 1.23
C LEU A 69 -6.71 -6.10 1.89
N PRO A 70 -6.32 -6.19 3.18
CA PRO A 70 -6.08 -7.46 3.88
C PRO A 70 -7.19 -8.51 3.69
N GLU A 71 -8.44 -8.07 3.73
CA GLU A 71 -9.64 -8.91 3.60
C GLU A 71 -10.49 -8.50 2.39
N GLN A 72 -9.86 -8.42 1.22
CA GLN A 72 -10.54 -8.05 -0.03
C GLN A 72 -11.46 -9.15 -0.56
N GLU A 73 -12.62 -8.75 -1.08
CA GLU A 73 -13.55 -9.66 -1.75
C GLU A 73 -12.88 -10.29 -2.99
N GLY A 74 -13.14 -11.58 -3.22
CA GLY A 74 -12.44 -12.36 -4.26
C GLY A 74 -12.63 -11.81 -5.68
N GLY A 75 -13.84 -11.36 -6.03
CA GLY A 75 -14.15 -10.71 -7.31
C GLY A 75 -13.44 -9.36 -7.49
N GLN A 76 -13.38 -8.55 -6.43
CA GLN A 76 -12.58 -7.32 -6.42
C GLN A 76 -11.09 -7.62 -6.61
N LEU A 77 -10.53 -8.57 -5.87
CA LEU A 77 -9.12 -8.96 -6.00
C LEU A 77 -8.81 -9.50 -7.41
N ALA A 78 -9.70 -10.30 -7.98
CA ALA A 78 -9.56 -10.79 -9.35
C ALA A 78 -9.54 -9.64 -10.38
N THR A 79 -10.40 -8.64 -10.18
CA THR A 79 -10.49 -7.46 -11.05
C THR A 79 -9.24 -6.60 -10.95
N VAL A 80 -8.89 -6.14 -9.74
CA VAL A 80 -7.70 -5.33 -9.47
C VAL A 80 -6.43 -6.05 -9.95
N GLY A 81 -6.28 -7.32 -9.59
CA GLY A 81 -5.13 -8.13 -9.97
C GLY A 81 -4.99 -8.33 -11.48
N LYS A 82 -6.09 -8.44 -12.23
CA LYS A 82 -6.07 -8.52 -13.69
C LYS A 82 -5.52 -7.23 -14.30
N GLU A 83 -5.98 -6.07 -13.84
CA GLU A 83 -5.57 -4.78 -14.39
C GLU A 83 -4.10 -4.48 -14.07
N ILE A 84 -3.64 -4.79 -12.85
CA ILE A 84 -2.23 -4.67 -12.46
C ILE A 84 -1.33 -5.57 -13.32
N VAL A 85 -1.68 -6.85 -13.49
CA VAL A 85 -0.89 -7.79 -14.31
C VAL A 85 -0.86 -7.33 -15.77
N THR A 86 -1.94 -6.75 -16.27
CA THR A 86 -1.99 -6.17 -17.63
C THR A 86 -1.03 -4.98 -17.74
N ALA A 87 -1.08 -4.03 -16.80
CA ALA A 87 -0.15 -2.90 -16.78
C ALA A 87 1.32 -3.35 -16.69
N ALA A 88 1.64 -4.31 -15.82
CA ALA A 88 2.99 -4.88 -15.71
C ALA A 88 3.45 -5.54 -17.02
N THR A 89 2.54 -6.23 -17.72
CA THR A 89 2.84 -6.87 -19.01
C THR A 89 3.16 -5.84 -20.10
N VAL A 90 2.37 -4.76 -20.17
CA VAL A 90 2.60 -3.65 -21.11
C VAL A 90 3.95 -2.99 -20.84
N LEU A 91 4.21 -2.60 -19.59
CA LEU A 91 5.46 -1.94 -19.21
C LEU A 91 6.69 -2.84 -19.44
N ASN A 92 6.60 -4.14 -19.17
CA ASN A 92 7.70 -5.06 -19.46
C ASN A 92 7.99 -5.13 -20.97
N ARG A 93 6.96 -5.22 -21.81
CA ARG A 93 7.14 -5.22 -23.27
C ARG A 93 7.83 -3.94 -23.75
N GLU A 94 7.47 -2.78 -23.20
CA GLU A 94 8.10 -1.50 -23.51
C GLU A 94 9.55 -1.42 -23.00
N ALA A 95 9.78 -1.87 -21.76
CA ALA A 95 11.11 -1.92 -21.15
C ALA A 95 12.08 -2.87 -21.86
N GLN A 96 11.58 -3.89 -22.58
CA GLN A 96 12.43 -4.71 -23.45
C GLN A 96 12.98 -3.93 -24.65
N GLY A 97 12.23 -2.94 -25.15
CA GLY A 97 12.66 -2.05 -26.22
C GLY A 97 13.60 -0.94 -25.74
N ASP A 98 13.39 -0.45 -24.52
CA ASP A 98 14.26 0.53 -23.86
C ASP A 98 14.54 0.14 -22.39
N PRO A 99 15.59 -0.66 -22.13
CA PRO A 99 15.92 -1.15 -20.79
C PRO A 99 16.28 -0.08 -19.77
N GLU A 100 16.64 1.13 -20.21
CA GLU A 100 16.97 2.25 -19.32
C GLU A 100 15.85 3.29 -19.25
N GLY A 101 14.78 3.08 -20.00
CA GLY A 101 13.67 4.00 -20.17
C GLY A 101 12.69 4.06 -19.01
N ALA A 102 11.71 4.94 -19.17
CA ALA A 102 10.66 5.18 -18.18
C ALA A 102 9.88 3.90 -17.85
N ALA A 103 9.56 3.07 -18.84
CA ALA A 103 8.79 1.84 -18.61
C ALA A 103 9.46 0.87 -17.63
N ALA A 104 10.80 0.75 -17.64
CA ALA A 104 11.52 -0.08 -16.68
C ALA A 104 11.41 0.48 -15.25
N LEU A 105 11.48 1.81 -15.10
CA LEU A 105 11.34 2.50 -13.83
C LEU A 105 9.91 2.36 -13.28
N GLN A 106 8.91 2.60 -14.13
CA GLN A 106 7.49 2.48 -13.82
C GLN A 106 7.11 1.06 -13.44
N LEU A 107 7.62 0.06 -14.17
CA LEU A 107 7.43 -1.34 -13.87
C LEU A 107 8.01 -1.71 -12.50
N GLY A 108 9.22 -1.22 -12.20
CA GLY A 108 9.81 -1.34 -10.88
C GLY A 108 8.90 -0.79 -9.80
N TYR A 109 8.44 0.47 -9.97
CA TYR A 109 7.54 1.13 -9.03
C TYR A 109 6.27 0.31 -8.78
N LEU A 110 5.63 -0.16 -9.85
CA LEU A 110 4.42 -0.99 -9.74
C LEU A 110 4.70 -2.24 -8.89
N VAL A 111 5.77 -2.98 -9.17
CA VAL A 111 6.12 -4.19 -8.39
C VAL A 111 6.37 -3.85 -6.92
N GLY A 112 7.10 -2.77 -6.64
CA GLY A 112 7.36 -2.33 -5.26
C GLY A 112 6.10 -1.92 -4.51
N ALA A 113 5.19 -1.19 -5.16
CA ALA A 113 3.91 -0.78 -4.58
C ALA A 113 3.00 -1.98 -4.26
N ILE A 114 2.97 -2.97 -5.16
CA ILE A 114 2.24 -4.22 -4.93
C ILE A 114 2.85 -5.00 -3.77
N GLU A 115 4.17 -5.11 -3.67
CA GLU A 115 4.80 -5.79 -2.54
C GLU A 115 4.60 -5.06 -1.21
N ARG A 116 4.53 -3.72 -1.23
CA ARG A 116 4.19 -2.90 -0.06
C ARG A 116 2.78 -3.15 0.44
N GLY A 117 1.80 -3.23 -0.47
CA GLY A 117 0.39 -3.42 -0.11
C GLY A 117 -0.01 -4.89 0.10
N ALA A 118 0.75 -5.82 -0.45
CA ALA A 118 0.40 -7.23 -0.42
C ALA A 118 0.65 -7.87 0.95
N GLU A 119 -0.41 -8.45 1.52
CA GLU A 119 -0.35 -9.35 2.67
C GLU A 119 -1.28 -10.55 2.50
N GLY A 120 -1.03 -11.64 3.23
CA GLY A 120 -1.93 -12.81 3.29
C GLY A 120 -2.38 -13.35 1.93
N ILE A 121 -3.61 -13.02 1.54
CA ILE A 121 -4.29 -13.51 0.33
C ILE A 121 -3.63 -13.07 -1.00
N HIS A 122 -2.78 -12.05 -0.98
CA HIS A 122 -2.19 -11.45 -2.18
C HIS A 122 -0.97 -12.19 -2.75
N ALA A 123 -0.50 -13.25 -2.08
CA ALA A 123 0.73 -13.95 -2.48
C ALA A 123 0.72 -14.45 -3.94
N ASP A 124 -0.42 -14.86 -4.47
CA ASP A 124 -0.52 -15.24 -5.88
C ASP A 124 -0.40 -14.05 -6.83
N LEU A 125 -1.03 -12.92 -6.49
CA LEU A 125 -0.91 -11.70 -7.27
C LEU A 125 0.54 -11.22 -7.34
N VAL A 126 1.25 -11.18 -6.20
CA VAL A 126 2.67 -10.79 -6.15
C VAL A 126 3.51 -11.68 -7.09
N ARG A 127 3.29 -13.00 -7.08
CA ARG A 127 4.00 -13.92 -7.99
C ARG A 127 3.69 -13.64 -9.46
N ARG A 128 2.43 -13.40 -9.80
CA ARG A 128 2.00 -13.13 -11.18
C ARG A 128 2.58 -11.82 -11.70
N VAL A 129 2.57 -10.77 -10.87
CA VAL A 129 3.13 -9.46 -11.21
C VAL A 129 4.65 -9.55 -11.39
N ASN A 130 5.35 -10.22 -10.47
CA ASN A 130 6.79 -10.48 -10.61
C ASN A 130 7.12 -11.29 -11.88
N SER A 131 6.31 -12.30 -12.21
CA SER A 131 6.46 -13.09 -13.43
C SER A 131 6.24 -12.25 -14.69
N ALA A 132 5.21 -11.40 -14.71
CA ALA A 132 4.94 -10.49 -15.82
C ALA A 132 6.06 -9.45 -15.99
N ALA A 133 6.56 -8.90 -14.89
CA ALA A 133 7.60 -7.89 -14.88
C ALA A 133 8.96 -8.42 -15.37
N ARG A 134 9.27 -9.68 -15.08
CA ARG A 134 10.56 -10.30 -15.43
C ARG A 134 10.49 -11.23 -16.64
N TYR A 135 9.33 -11.32 -17.30
CA TYR A 135 9.19 -12.17 -18.48
C TYR A 135 10.14 -11.71 -19.59
N SER A 136 11.02 -12.59 -20.04
CA SER A 136 11.95 -12.33 -21.14
C SER A 136 12.15 -13.60 -21.97
N PRO A 137 11.65 -13.64 -23.22
CA PRO A 137 11.76 -14.82 -24.07
C PRO A 137 13.20 -15.10 -24.51
N GLY A 138 14.07 -14.08 -24.48
CA GLY A 138 15.49 -14.17 -24.84
C GLY A 138 16.41 -14.57 -23.69
N GLY A 139 15.89 -14.88 -22.50
CA GLY A 139 16.68 -15.22 -21.31
C GLY A 139 16.81 -14.06 -20.33
N LEU A 140 17.97 -13.89 -19.71
CA LEU A 140 18.18 -12.90 -18.64
C LEU A 140 17.99 -11.46 -19.12
N LEU A 141 17.36 -10.63 -18.29
CA LEU A 141 17.23 -9.19 -18.54
C LEU A 141 18.59 -8.49 -18.38
N PRO A 142 18.88 -7.45 -19.18
CA PRO A 142 20.19 -6.81 -19.16
C PRO A 142 20.43 -6.09 -17.82
N PRO A 143 21.68 -5.97 -17.34
CA PRO A 143 21.99 -5.29 -16.07
C PRO A 143 21.50 -3.83 -16.00
N LYS A 144 21.34 -3.20 -17.16
CA LYS A 144 20.76 -1.85 -17.31
C LYS A 144 19.29 -1.80 -16.87
N PHE A 145 18.50 -2.79 -17.30
CA PHE A 145 17.12 -2.98 -16.85
C PHE A 145 17.07 -3.12 -15.34
N GLU A 146 17.84 -4.04 -14.76
CA GLU A 146 17.80 -4.34 -13.33
C GLU A 146 18.11 -3.10 -12.46
N ARG A 147 19.01 -2.22 -12.92
CA ARG A 147 19.28 -0.96 -12.21
C ARG A 147 18.12 0.02 -12.26
N THR A 148 17.52 0.23 -13.43
CA THR A 148 16.40 1.17 -13.58
C THR A 148 15.14 0.63 -12.91
N PHE A 149 14.82 -0.64 -13.13
CA PHE A 149 13.78 -1.36 -12.41
C PHE A 149 13.99 -1.29 -10.89
N GLY A 150 15.21 -1.55 -10.41
CA GLY A 150 15.53 -1.52 -8.98
C GLY A 150 15.30 -0.15 -8.33
N ARG A 151 15.60 0.96 -9.02
CA ARG A 151 15.27 2.32 -8.53
C ARG A 151 13.76 2.52 -8.39
N GLY A 152 13.01 2.10 -9.39
CA GLY A 152 11.54 2.18 -9.37
C GLY A 152 10.98 1.34 -8.23
N TYR A 153 11.45 0.10 -8.11
CA TYR A 153 11.05 -0.83 -7.08
C TYR A 153 11.27 -0.28 -5.67
N ALA A 154 12.43 0.33 -5.41
CA ALA A 154 12.69 0.97 -4.12
C ALA A 154 11.71 2.13 -3.84
N ALA A 155 11.43 2.98 -4.83
CA ALA A 155 10.45 4.06 -4.70
C ALA A 155 9.02 3.52 -4.47
N GLY A 156 8.62 2.46 -5.18
CA GLY A 156 7.33 1.80 -4.99
C GLY A 156 7.19 1.19 -3.60
N LEU A 157 8.25 0.60 -3.04
CA LEU A 157 8.23 0.13 -1.65
C LEU A 157 8.09 1.28 -0.65
N GLU A 158 8.60 2.46 -0.95
CA GLU A 158 8.61 3.62 -0.06
C GLU A 158 7.32 4.45 -0.10
N SER A 159 6.74 4.67 -1.28
CA SER A 159 5.62 5.60 -1.49
C SER A 159 4.46 5.03 -2.31
N GLY A 160 4.60 3.78 -2.76
CA GLY A 160 3.62 3.07 -3.57
C GLY A 160 2.27 2.90 -2.93
#